data_AF-A0A1G3VAG6-F1
#
_entry.id   AF-A0A1G3VAG6-F1
#
_cell.length_a   1.000
_cell.length_b   1.000
_cell.length_c   1.000
_cell.angle_alpha   90.00
_cell.angle_beta   90.00
_cell.angle_gamma   90.00
#
_symmetry.space_group_name_H-M   'P 1'
#
loop_
_entity.id
_entity.type
_entity.pdbx_description
1 polymer ?
#
loop_
_entity_poly.entity_id
_entity_poly.type
_entity_poly.pdbx_seq_one_letter_code
_entity_poly.pdbx_strand_id
1 'polypeptide(L)'
;MDQEFIDKLTAISEFKRSSENEEQFAFSATFDKEKDGLIKIITDKGEFIYQLKPLEELYAEPKLRKNLEDETVSLLYEIEKTIKDYYSIDQSLTDASVIMALEKLSIKPEAPAQNDFLRNITGCLRMFMSMNRFSRSELRQGINRALRSARRHNKIDGIRGYLTRRSIEGNPRSIRKGESSSA
;
A
#
# COMPACT_ATOMS: atom_id res chain seq x y z
N MET A 1 1.38 -4.74 -15.61
CA MET A 1 1.51 -6.10 -15.08
C MET A 1 2.78 -6.69 -15.62
N ASP A 2 3.63 -7.14 -14.70
CA ASP A 2 4.92 -7.72 -14.99
C ASP A 2 4.77 -9.25 -14.98
N GLN A 3 4.58 -9.84 -16.17
CA GLN A 3 4.25 -11.26 -16.29
C GLN A 3 5.35 -12.15 -15.69
N GLU A 4 6.63 -11.79 -15.88
CA GLU A 4 7.75 -12.55 -15.32
C GLU A 4 7.71 -12.59 -13.79
N PHE A 5 7.37 -11.47 -13.15
CA PHE A 5 7.20 -11.42 -11.70
C PHE A 5 6.04 -12.31 -11.25
N ILE A 6 4.90 -12.26 -11.94
CA ILE A 6 3.71 -13.06 -11.63
C ILE A 6 4.01 -14.56 -11.78
N ASP A 7 4.71 -14.95 -12.85
CA ASP A 7 5.06 -16.35 -13.10
C ASP A 7 6.00 -16.89 -12.01
N LYS A 8 7.00 -16.09 -11.59
CA LYS A 8 7.89 -16.44 -10.46
C LYS A 8 7.13 -16.54 -9.14
N LEU A 9 6.23 -15.59 -8.88
CA LEU A 9 5.43 -15.57 -7.66
C LEU A 9 4.48 -16.77 -7.60
N THR A 10 3.79 -17.08 -8.68
CA THR A 10 2.86 -18.22 -8.75
C THR A 10 3.57 -19.57 -8.70
N ALA A 11 4.83 -19.66 -9.18
CA ALA A 11 5.63 -20.88 -9.07
C ALA A 11 5.96 -21.25 -7.61
N ILE A 12 6.06 -20.26 -6.72
CA ILE A 12 6.41 -20.49 -5.31
C ILE A 12 5.26 -20.19 -4.34
N SER A 13 4.07 -19.79 -4.80
CA SER A 13 2.93 -19.52 -3.91
C SER A 13 1.71 -20.35 -4.29
N GLU A 14 1.08 -20.94 -3.28
CA GLU A 14 -0.27 -21.47 -3.42
C GLU A 14 -1.26 -20.35 -3.12
N PHE A 15 -2.12 -20.01 -4.07
CA PHE A 15 -3.25 -19.11 -3.82
C PHE A 15 -4.23 -19.80 -2.86
N LYS A 16 -4.08 -19.61 -1.55
CA LYS A 16 -5.03 -20.09 -0.56
C LYS A 16 -6.06 -18.99 -0.33
N ARG A 17 -7.27 -19.20 -0.83
CA ARG A 17 -8.43 -18.36 -0.52
C ARG A 17 -8.88 -18.70 0.90
N SER A 18 -8.34 -18.00 1.90
CA SER A 18 -8.48 -18.35 3.32
C SER A 18 -9.88 -18.09 3.88
N SER A 19 -10.65 -17.17 3.28
CA SER A 19 -12.05 -16.90 3.62
C SER A 19 -12.69 -15.94 2.61
N GLU A 20 -14.01 -15.76 2.65
CA GLU A 20 -14.76 -14.83 1.78
C GLU A 20 -14.33 -13.35 1.92
N ASN A 21 -13.52 -12.98 2.92
CA ASN A 21 -13.19 -11.58 3.23
C ASN A 21 -11.69 -11.24 3.32
N GLU A 22 -10.76 -12.16 3.12
CA GLU A 22 -9.32 -11.86 3.19
C GLU A 22 -8.53 -12.59 2.10
N GLU A 23 -8.27 -11.88 1.00
CA GLU A 23 -7.24 -12.25 0.03
C GLU A 23 -5.87 -11.80 0.60
N GLN A 24 -5.24 -12.66 1.40
CA GLN A 24 -3.85 -12.46 1.81
C GLN A 24 -2.97 -13.40 0.99
N PHE A 25 -2.07 -12.82 0.21
CA PHE A 25 -0.94 -13.60 -0.29
C PHE A 25 -0.06 -13.97 0.90
N ALA A 26 0.14 -15.27 1.13
CA ALA A 26 0.99 -15.79 2.20
C ALA A 26 2.48 -15.68 1.83
N PHE A 27 2.97 -14.47 1.55
CA PHE A 27 4.38 -14.21 1.33
C PHE A 27 4.88 -13.03 2.18
N SER A 28 6.14 -13.11 2.56
CA SER A 28 6.88 -11.96 3.09
C SER A 28 7.77 -11.38 2.01
N ALA A 29 7.80 -10.05 1.92
CA ALA A 29 8.62 -9.30 0.99
C ALA A 29 9.66 -8.47 1.76
N THR A 30 10.92 -8.53 1.33
CA THR A 30 12.00 -7.70 1.88
C THR A 30 12.70 -6.95 0.75
N PHE A 31 12.87 -5.65 0.92
CA PHE A 31 13.52 -4.77 -0.05
C PHE A 31 15.01 -4.60 0.29
N ASP A 32 15.84 -4.66 -0.73
CA ASP A 32 17.28 -4.45 -0.57
C ASP A 32 17.59 -2.96 -0.25
N LYS A 33 18.48 -2.75 0.71
CA LYS A 33 18.86 -1.40 1.18
C LYS A 33 19.91 -0.73 0.28
N GLU A 34 20.64 -1.49 -0.50
CA GLU A 34 21.72 -1.00 -1.36
C GLU A 34 21.25 -0.87 -2.80
N LYS A 35 20.50 -1.86 -3.30
CA LYS A 35 20.05 -1.93 -4.69
C LYS A 35 18.56 -1.63 -4.83
N ASP A 36 18.26 -0.49 -5.44
CA ASP A 36 16.87 -0.08 -5.68
C ASP A 36 16.09 -1.11 -6.52
N GLY A 37 14.84 -1.36 -6.13
CA GLY A 37 13.94 -2.29 -6.79
C GLY A 37 14.28 -3.78 -6.65
N LEU A 38 15.39 -4.15 -5.99
CA LEU A 38 15.67 -5.54 -5.69
C LEU A 38 14.82 -6.00 -4.50
N ILE A 39 14.09 -7.09 -4.69
CA ILE A 39 13.17 -7.66 -3.71
C ILE A 39 13.49 -9.14 -3.51
N LYS A 40 13.47 -9.59 -2.26
CA LYS A 40 13.44 -11.01 -1.89
C LYS A 40 12.03 -11.36 -1.41
N ILE A 41 11.41 -12.32 -2.08
CA ILE A 41 10.11 -12.90 -1.72
C ILE A 41 10.36 -14.25 -1.06
N ILE A 42 9.72 -14.47 0.09
CA ILE A 42 9.78 -15.73 0.83
C ILE A 42 8.34 -16.21 1.08
N THR A 43 8.10 -17.48 0.79
CA THR A 43 6.81 -18.20 0.94
C THR A 43 7.04 -19.49 1.72
N ASP A 44 5.98 -20.25 1.98
CA ASP A 44 6.06 -21.60 2.55
C ASP A 44 6.71 -22.62 1.61
N LYS A 45 6.67 -22.40 0.29
CA LYS A 45 7.22 -23.33 -0.72
C LYS A 45 8.61 -22.97 -1.24
N GLY A 46 9.09 -21.77 -0.96
CA GLY A 46 10.41 -21.33 -1.40
C GLY A 46 10.62 -19.83 -1.36
N GLU A 47 11.74 -19.41 -1.95
CA GLU A 47 12.12 -18.02 -2.05
C GLU A 47 12.66 -17.70 -3.45
N PHE A 48 12.51 -16.44 -3.88
CA PHE A 48 13.22 -15.92 -5.04
C PHE A 48 13.62 -14.47 -4.83
N ILE A 49 14.64 -14.06 -5.60
CA ILE A 49 15.08 -12.68 -5.69
C ILE A 49 14.68 -12.16 -7.07
N TYR A 50 14.15 -10.94 -7.12
CA TYR A 50 13.70 -10.32 -8.35
C TYR A 50 14.07 -8.83 -8.40
N GLN A 51 14.35 -8.34 -9.60
CA GLN A 51 14.56 -6.92 -9.85
C GLN A 51 13.24 -6.34 -10.40
N LEU A 52 12.49 -5.63 -9.54
CA LEU A 52 11.26 -4.98 -9.96
C LEU A 52 11.55 -3.94 -11.05
N LYS A 53 10.67 -3.87 -12.04
CA LYS A 53 10.71 -2.81 -13.06
C LYS A 53 10.43 -1.44 -12.44
N PRO A 54 11.00 -0.36 -12.98
CA PRO A 54 10.68 1.00 -12.54
C PRO A 54 9.19 1.30 -12.75
N LEU A 55 8.63 2.24 -11.98
CA LEU A 55 7.19 2.53 -12.02
C LEU A 55 6.73 2.99 -13.39
N GLU A 56 7.57 3.73 -14.11
CA GLU A 56 7.34 4.21 -15.47
C GLU A 56 6.99 3.09 -16.45
N GLU A 57 7.62 1.92 -16.29
CA GLU A 57 7.41 0.75 -17.15
C GLU A 57 6.20 -0.09 -16.75
N LEU A 58 5.66 0.15 -15.54
CA LEU A 58 4.55 -0.62 -14.99
C LEU A 58 3.18 0.02 -15.24
N TYR A 59 3.15 1.26 -15.73
CA TYR A 59 1.90 1.95 -16.04
C TYR A 59 1.11 1.27 -17.16
N ALA A 60 -0.17 1.06 -16.89
CA ALA A 60 -1.13 0.68 -17.90
C ALA A 60 -1.69 1.91 -18.61
N GLU A 61 -2.10 1.72 -19.86
CA GLU A 61 -2.89 2.70 -20.60
C GLU A 61 -4.15 3.09 -19.81
N PRO A 62 -4.55 4.37 -19.81
CA PRO A 62 -5.80 4.80 -19.19
C PRO A 62 -6.98 4.09 -19.84
N LYS A 63 -7.75 3.34 -19.06
CA LYS A 63 -8.99 2.69 -19.53
C LYS A 63 -10.11 2.94 -18.53
N LEU A 64 -11.33 3.10 -19.02
CA LEU A 64 -12.53 3.13 -18.19
C LEU A 64 -12.73 1.74 -17.58
N ARG A 65 -12.64 1.63 -16.24
CA ARG A 65 -12.81 0.39 -15.50
C ARG A 65 -14.05 0.44 -14.63
N LYS A 66 -14.78 -0.68 -14.59
CA LYS A 66 -16.01 -0.81 -13.81
C LYS A 66 -15.76 -0.89 -12.30
N ASN A 67 -14.60 -1.40 -11.86
CA ASN A 67 -14.30 -1.67 -10.44
C ASN A 67 -13.11 -0.83 -9.93
N LEU A 68 -12.90 0.38 -10.49
CA LEU A 68 -11.76 1.21 -10.14
C LEU A 68 -11.73 1.59 -8.65
N GLU A 69 -12.90 1.76 -8.04
CA GLU A 69 -13.02 2.14 -6.63
C GLU A 69 -12.44 1.05 -5.71
N ASP A 70 -12.80 -0.22 -5.94
CA ASP A 70 -12.32 -1.36 -5.16
C ASP A 70 -10.81 -1.54 -5.31
N GLU A 71 -10.30 -1.49 -6.56
CA GLU A 71 -8.87 -1.57 -6.83
C GLU A 71 -8.10 -0.42 -6.13
N THR A 72 -8.64 0.80 -6.17
CA THR A 72 -8.04 1.97 -5.51
C THR A 72 -8.05 1.83 -3.99
N VAL A 73 -9.07 1.19 -3.42
CA VAL A 73 -9.14 0.85 -2.00
C VAL A 73 -8.07 -0.17 -1.64
N SER A 74 -7.84 -1.21 -2.44
CA SER A 74 -6.72 -2.16 -2.23
C SER A 74 -5.36 -1.46 -2.25
N LEU A 75 -5.14 -0.53 -3.18
CA LEU A 75 -3.91 0.28 -3.21
C LEU A 75 -3.76 1.14 -1.94
N LEU A 76 -4.85 1.74 -1.46
CA LEU A 76 -4.83 2.50 -0.21
C LEU A 76 -4.42 1.60 0.96
N TYR A 77 -5.05 0.43 1.10
CA TYR A 77 -4.72 -0.53 2.16
C TYR A 77 -3.24 -0.92 2.12
N GLU A 78 -2.71 -1.20 0.94
CA GLU A 78 -1.32 -1.62 0.78
C GLU A 78 -0.33 -0.51 1.19
N ILE A 79 -0.63 0.75 0.85
CA ILE A 79 0.15 1.91 1.28
C ILE A 79 0.08 2.06 2.81
N GLU A 80 -1.13 2.03 3.41
CA GLU A 80 -1.29 2.20 4.86
C GLU A 80 -0.62 1.06 5.64
N LYS A 81 -0.74 -0.18 5.16
CA LYS A 81 -0.06 -1.35 5.73
C LYS A 81 1.45 -1.17 5.71
N THR A 82 2.02 -0.79 4.56
CA THR A 82 3.47 -0.54 4.44
C THR A 82 3.97 0.52 5.41
N ILE A 83 3.20 1.60 5.60
CA ILE A 83 3.57 2.66 6.55
C ILE A 83 3.58 2.13 7.99
N LYS A 84 2.59 1.33 8.37
CA LYS A 84 2.53 0.71 9.71
C LYS A 84 3.63 -0.31 9.93
N ASP A 85 3.88 -1.18 8.94
CA ASP A 85 4.93 -2.19 9.01
C ASP A 85 6.29 -1.51 9.18
N TYR A 86 6.56 -0.43 8.44
CA TYR A 86 7.77 0.37 8.62
C TYR A 86 7.83 1.03 10.01
N TYR A 87 6.73 1.62 10.49
CA TYR A 87 6.69 2.23 11.83
C TYR A 87 6.95 1.22 12.96
N SER A 88 6.55 -0.05 12.76
CA SER A 88 6.84 -1.11 13.73
C SER A 88 8.34 -1.41 13.85
N ILE A 89 9.10 -1.18 12.78
CA ILE A 89 10.55 -1.35 12.71
C ILE A 89 11.27 -0.07 13.16
N ASP A 90 10.76 1.10 12.76
CA ASP A 90 11.32 2.41 13.03
C ASP A 90 10.28 3.34 13.69
N GLN A 91 10.25 3.31 15.03
CA GLN A 91 9.35 4.13 15.84
C GLN A 91 9.71 5.63 15.84
N SER A 92 10.80 6.04 15.17
CA SER A 92 11.14 7.44 14.99
C SER A 92 10.32 8.11 13.89
N LEU A 93 9.63 7.33 13.04
CA LEU A 93 8.75 7.84 12.00
C LEU A 93 7.64 8.72 12.63
N THR A 94 7.40 9.88 12.02
CA THR A 94 6.38 10.84 12.45
C THR A 94 5.33 11.01 11.35
N ASP A 95 4.13 11.44 11.73
CA ASP A 95 3.09 11.76 10.74
C ASP A 95 3.57 12.81 9.73
N ALA A 96 4.40 13.77 10.16
CA ALA A 96 4.97 14.79 9.29
C ALA A 96 5.85 14.16 8.20
N SER A 97 6.72 13.22 8.59
CA SER A 97 7.55 12.46 7.64
C SER A 97 6.72 11.65 6.65
N VAL A 98 5.64 11.02 7.13
CA VAL A 98 4.67 10.29 6.29
C VAL A 98 4.01 11.21 5.28
N ILE A 99 3.47 12.34 5.75
CA ILE A 99 2.79 13.33 4.91
C ILE A 99 3.74 13.87 3.84
N MET A 100 4.96 14.26 4.20
CA MET A 100 5.95 14.76 3.24
C MET A 100 6.32 13.71 2.18
N ALA A 101 6.45 12.44 2.58
CA ALA A 101 6.74 11.35 1.63
C ALA A 101 5.58 11.16 0.63
N LEU A 102 4.35 11.09 1.13
CA LEU A 102 3.15 10.93 0.31
C LEU A 102 2.89 12.16 -0.58
N GLU A 103 3.22 13.37 -0.13
CA GLU A 103 3.18 14.58 -0.95
C GLU A 103 4.11 14.48 -2.16
N LYS A 104 5.38 14.11 -1.94
CA LYS A 104 6.35 13.91 -3.03
C LYS A 104 5.84 12.87 -4.04
N LEU A 105 5.37 11.73 -3.56
CA LEU A 105 4.85 10.65 -4.41
C LEU A 105 3.55 11.04 -5.12
N SER A 106 2.70 11.88 -4.53
CA SER A 106 1.47 12.34 -5.18
C SER A 106 1.71 13.28 -6.36
N ILE A 107 2.86 13.97 -6.37
CA ILE A 107 3.31 14.83 -7.48
C ILE A 107 3.96 13.98 -8.57
N LYS A 108 4.96 13.17 -8.18
CA LYS A 108 5.73 12.32 -9.08
C LYS A 108 6.00 10.98 -8.39
N PRO A 109 5.16 9.95 -8.60
CA PRO A 109 5.30 8.64 -7.96
C PRO A 109 6.65 7.97 -8.26
N GLU A 110 7.27 8.33 -9.37
CA GLU A 110 8.51 7.76 -9.87
C GLU A 110 9.75 8.55 -9.40
N ALA A 111 9.56 9.53 -8.51
CA ALA A 111 10.68 10.27 -7.95
C ALA A 111 11.65 9.30 -7.23
N PRO A 112 12.98 9.46 -7.41
CA PRO A 112 13.95 8.65 -6.70
C PRO A 112 13.74 8.72 -5.19
N ALA A 113 13.79 7.57 -4.53
CA ALA A 113 13.68 7.49 -3.09
C ALA A 113 14.90 8.15 -2.42
N GLN A 114 14.64 9.10 -1.51
CA GLN A 114 15.68 9.87 -0.82
C GLN A 114 16.03 9.32 0.57
N ASN A 115 15.21 8.40 1.10
CA ASN A 115 15.40 7.77 2.40
C ASN A 115 14.79 6.36 2.39
N ASP A 116 15.10 5.58 3.42
CA ASP A 116 14.69 4.18 3.55
C ASP A 116 13.16 4.02 3.59
N PHE A 117 12.46 4.94 4.23
CA PHE A 117 10.99 4.93 4.30
C PHE A 117 10.35 5.11 2.90
N LEU A 118 10.78 6.13 2.14
CA LEU A 118 10.35 6.33 0.76
C LEU A 118 10.71 5.14 -0.12
N ARG A 119 11.87 4.53 0.10
CA ARG A 119 12.29 3.34 -0.65
C ARG A 119 11.36 2.16 -0.40
N ASN A 120 10.95 1.95 0.85
CA ASN A 120 9.97 0.91 1.20
C ASN A 120 8.60 1.16 0.55
N ILE A 121 8.10 2.40 0.62
CA ILE A 121 6.84 2.74 -0.06
C ILE A 121 6.96 2.54 -1.57
N THR A 122 8.00 3.06 -2.21
CA THR A 122 8.19 2.93 -3.67
C THR A 122 8.38 1.47 -4.08
N GLY A 123 9.11 0.67 -3.30
CA GLY A 123 9.25 -0.77 -3.51
C GLY A 123 7.90 -1.50 -3.45
N CYS A 124 7.09 -1.16 -2.45
CA CYS A 124 5.74 -1.69 -2.32
C CYS A 124 4.84 -1.28 -3.49
N LEU A 125 4.90 -0.02 -3.92
CA LEU A 125 4.14 0.45 -5.09
C LEU A 125 4.57 -0.31 -6.35
N ARG A 126 5.87 -0.52 -6.58
CA ARG A 126 6.36 -1.29 -7.73
C ARG A 126 5.84 -2.73 -7.68
N MET A 127 5.92 -3.38 -6.52
CA MET A 127 5.38 -4.74 -6.35
C MET A 127 3.87 -4.78 -6.62
N PHE A 128 3.09 -3.86 -6.07
CA PHE A 128 1.66 -3.77 -6.29
C PHE A 128 1.32 -3.54 -7.77
N MET A 129 2.05 -2.66 -8.46
CA MET A 129 1.89 -2.36 -9.90
C MET A 129 2.38 -3.50 -10.81
N SER A 130 3.28 -4.37 -10.32
CA SER A 130 3.65 -5.59 -11.03
C SER A 130 2.48 -6.57 -11.09
N MET A 131 1.69 -6.66 -10.02
CA MET A 131 0.54 -7.57 -9.89
C MET A 131 -0.76 -6.98 -10.44
N ASN A 132 -0.90 -5.66 -10.42
CA ASN A 132 -2.14 -4.98 -10.79
C ASN A 132 -1.91 -4.09 -12.01
N ARG A 133 -2.94 -3.88 -12.83
CA ARG A 133 -2.88 -2.87 -13.89
C ARG A 133 -3.30 -1.55 -13.29
N PHE A 134 -2.48 -0.51 -13.33
CA PHE A 134 -2.91 0.83 -12.94
C PHE A 134 -2.26 1.82 -13.89
N SER A 135 -3.01 2.83 -14.31
CA SER A 135 -2.45 4.00 -14.96
C SER A 135 -1.79 4.90 -13.92
N ARG A 136 -0.95 5.82 -14.40
CA ARG A 136 -0.28 6.80 -13.57
C ARG A 136 -1.27 7.66 -12.75
N SER A 137 -2.39 8.05 -13.36
CA SER A 137 -3.39 8.88 -12.69
C SER A 137 -4.11 8.12 -11.58
N GLU A 138 -4.44 6.84 -11.79
CA GLU A 138 -5.08 5.98 -10.79
C GLU A 138 -4.13 5.73 -9.59
N LEU A 139 -2.85 5.46 -9.85
CA LEU A 139 -1.83 5.37 -8.80
C LEU A 139 -1.77 6.66 -7.96
N ARG A 140 -1.70 7.82 -8.64
CA ARG A 140 -1.70 9.12 -7.96
C ARG A 140 -2.98 9.36 -7.16
N GLN A 141 -4.14 8.88 -7.62
CA GLN A 141 -5.38 9.00 -6.87
C GLN A 141 -5.33 8.17 -5.58
N GLY A 142 -4.82 6.94 -5.62
CA GLY A 142 -4.61 6.11 -4.43
C GLY A 142 -3.67 6.77 -3.41
N ILE A 143 -2.52 7.26 -3.87
CA ILE A 143 -1.56 8.00 -3.02
C ILE A 143 -2.22 9.25 -2.41
N ASN A 144 -3.02 10.00 -3.18
CA ASN A 144 -3.74 11.16 -2.68
C ASN A 144 -4.84 10.80 -1.65
N ARG A 145 -5.40 9.60 -1.68
CA ARG A 145 -6.31 9.13 -0.62
C ARG A 145 -5.54 8.85 0.66
N ALA A 146 -4.40 8.16 0.58
CA ALA A 146 -3.52 7.92 1.73
C ALA A 146 -3.04 9.25 2.35
N LEU A 147 -2.61 10.21 1.51
CA LEU A 147 -2.20 11.54 1.96
C LEU A 147 -3.32 12.29 2.70
N ARG A 148 -4.55 12.24 2.17
CA ARG A 148 -5.73 12.85 2.83
C ARG A 148 -6.05 12.16 4.15
N SER A 149 -5.88 10.85 4.24
CA SER A 149 -6.01 10.08 5.50
C SER A 149 -4.99 10.55 6.54
N ALA A 150 -3.71 10.60 6.16
CA ALA A 150 -2.61 11.04 7.02
C ALA A 150 -2.80 12.47 7.55
N ARG A 151 -3.10 13.44 6.67
CA ARG A 151 -3.36 14.83 7.07
C ARG A 151 -4.56 14.95 8.02
N ARG A 152 -5.62 14.19 7.77
CA ARG A 152 -6.83 14.22 8.62
C ARG A 152 -6.52 13.72 10.02
N HIS A 153 -5.85 12.57 10.15
CA HIS A 153 -5.52 12.00 11.44
C HIS A 153 -4.49 12.83 12.21
N ASN A 154 -3.47 13.35 11.52
CA ASN A 154 -2.52 14.28 12.14
C ASN A 154 -3.20 15.54 12.70
N LYS A 155 -4.20 16.08 11.99
CA LYS A 155 -4.97 17.25 12.47
C LYS A 155 -5.82 16.94 13.70
N ILE A 156 -6.38 15.72 13.81
CA ILE A 156 -7.30 15.35 14.88
C ILE A 156 -6.54 14.91 16.14
N ASP A 157 -5.56 14.03 15.97
CA ASP A 157 -4.91 13.31 17.08
C ASP A 157 -3.43 13.74 17.28
N GLY A 158 -2.97 14.77 16.56
CA GLY A 158 -1.65 15.38 16.74
C GLY A 158 -0.51 14.65 16.02
N ILE A 159 0.73 14.83 16.52
CA ILE A 159 2.00 14.50 15.83
C ILE A 159 2.13 13.02 15.40
N ARG A 160 1.39 12.11 16.04
CA ARG A 160 1.40 10.66 15.76
C ARG A 160 0.01 10.09 15.51
N GLY A 161 -0.99 10.95 15.33
CA GLY A 161 -2.39 10.56 15.18
C GLY A 161 -2.65 9.53 14.10
N TYR A 162 -1.93 9.65 12.97
CA TYR A 162 -2.02 8.69 11.88
C TYR A 162 -1.36 7.36 12.21
N LEU A 163 -0.14 7.39 12.75
CA LEU A 163 0.66 6.20 13.04
C LEU A 163 0.16 5.38 14.24
N THR A 164 -0.47 6.01 15.24
CA THR A 164 -0.97 5.32 16.44
C THR A 164 -2.40 4.78 16.30
N ARG A 165 -3.15 5.17 15.26
CA ARG A 165 -4.46 4.59 15.02
C ARG A 165 -4.33 3.20 14.39
N ARG A 166 -5.17 2.28 14.86
CA ARG A 166 -5.57 1.11 14.06
C ARG A 166 -6.34 1.65 12.84
N SER A 167 -5.66 2.00 11.74
CA SER A 167 -6.40 2.38 10.53
C SER A 167 -7.17 1.16 10.01
N ILE A 168 -8.49 1.34 9.90
CA ILE A 168 -9.54 0.51 9.31
C ILE A 168 -9.85 -0.82 10.03
N GLU A 169 -10.28 -0.74 11.29
CA GLU A 169 -11.49 -1.48 11.67
C GLU A 169 -12.69 -0.61 11.29
N GLY A 170 -13.72 -1.22 10.70
CA GLY A 170 -14.86 -0.57 10.07
C GLY A 170 -15.45 0.58 10.88
N ASN A 171 -15.87 1.62 10.16
CA ASN A 171 -16.62 2.76 10.63
C ASN A 171 -17.63 2.40 11.76
N PRO A 172 -17.42 2.79 13.04
CA PRO A 172 -18.40 2.53 14.10
C PRO A 172 -19.55 3.55 14.12
N ARG A 173 -19.72 4.39 13.08
CA ARG A 173 -20.83 5.37 13.01
C ARG A 173 -22.15 4.83 12.48
N SER A 174 -22.39 3.52 12.53
CA SER A 174 -23.74 2.97 12.42
C SER A 174 -24.08 2.12 13.64
N ILE A 175 -24.33 2.75 14.79
CA ILE A 175 -25.26 2.27 15.82
C ILE A 175 -25.60 3.48 16.70
N ARG A 176 -26.91 3.69 16.91
CA ARG A 176 -27.62 4.75 17.67
C ARG A 176 -28.01 6.03 16.91
N LYS A 177 -28.85 5.85 15.88
CA LYS A 177 -30.11 6.59 15.83
C LYS A 177 -31.24 5.61 16.12
N GLY A 178 -32.11 5.97 17.07
CA GLY A 178 -33.36 5.27 17.34
C GLY A 178 -33.36 4.53 18.67
N GLU A 179 -33.62 5.27 19.74
CA GLU A 179 -34.48 4.79 20.84
C GLU A 179 -34.98 6.02 21.60
N SER A 180 -36.04 6.60 21.05
CA SER A 180 -36.96 7.45 21.78
C SER A 180 -38.33 6.80 21.67
N SER A 181 -38.95 6.63 22.85
CA SER A 181 -40.35 6.23 23.10
C SER A 181 -40.62 4.73 23.23
N SER A 182 -40.79 4.24 24.46
CA SER A 182 -42.13 4.07 25.05
C SER A 182 -42.07 3.36 26.43
N ALA A 183 -42.40 4.12 27.47
CA ALA A 183 -43.25 3.75 28.63
C ALA A 183 -43.33 4.96 29.56
#